data_AF-A0A932N938-F1
#
_entry.id   AF-A0A932N938-F1
#
_cell.length_a   1.000
_cell.length_b   1.000
_cell.length_c   1.000
_cell.angle_alpha   90.00
_cell.angle_beta   90.00
_cell.angle_gamma   90.00
#
_symmetry.space_group_name_H-M   'P 1'
#
loop_
_entity.id
_entity.type
_entity.pdbx_description
1 polymer ?
#
loop_
_entity_poly.entity_id
_entity_poly.type
_entity_poly.pdbx_seq_one_letter_code
_entity_poly.pdbx_strand_id
1 'polypeptide(L)'
;MKSLASVILALSLLASLALPVSAQTCATQHTVKLGENLFRIGLKYGVSWPDIAKANNLADGNKIKGGQVLCIPAKTTSPVISPSPTVIPTFTITGVVRDQTITIQTSNFPANQKFDVLMGPIGTHGVNGTKVTTTDSGAGGSFTATYNIPANLRGAAQIAIRLQSTSGYFAYNWFHNNSTIR
;
A
#
# COMPACT_ATOMS: atom_id res chain seq x y z
N MET A 1 78.78 -2.69 -2.14
CA MET A 1 77.74 -1.83 -2.75
C MET A 1 76.50 -2.67 -3.02
N LYS A 2 75.33 -2.27 -2.45
CA LYS A 2 73.94 -2.55 -2.89
C LYS A 2 73.46 -4.03 -2.67
N SER A 3 72.69 -4.41 -1.63
CA SER A 3 71.31 -4.00 -1.22
C SER A 3 70.27 -4.44 -2.27
N LEU A 4 69.08 -5.02 -2.02
CA LEU A 4 68.09 -4.90 -0.93
C LEU A 4 67.15 -6.11 -0.93
N ALA A 5 66.61 -6.43 0.25
CA ALA A 5 65.42 -7.27 0.43
C ALA A 5 64.14 -6.48 0.11
N SER A 6 63.19 -7.15 -0.54
CA SER A 6 61.85 -6.66 -0.80
C SER A 6 60.97 -6.74 0.45
N VAL A 7 60.35 -5.64 0.87
CA VAL A 7 59.16 -5.68 1.74
C VAL A 7 58.18 -4.59 1.31
N ILE A 8 56.92 -5.01 1.23
CA ILE A 8 55.76 -4.41 0.59
C ILE A 8 55.26 -3.21 1.40
N LEU A 9 55.09 -2.04 0.75
CA LEU A 9 54.33 -0.91 1.31
C LEU A 9 52.95 -0.89 0.66
N ALA A 10 51.94 -1.39 1.39
CA ALA A 10 50.54 -1.33 0.96
C ALA A 10 50.03 0.11 1.08
N LEU A 11 49.82 0.78 -0.05
CA LEU A 11 49.16 2.08 -0.14
C LEU A 11 47.64 1.84 -0.06
N SER A 12 47.04 2.09 1.10
CA SER A 12 45.58 2.03 1.25
C SER A 12 44.95 3.25 0.60
N LEU A 13 44.34 3.04 -0.57
CA LEU A 13 43.53 4.03 -1.27
C LEU A 13 42.15 4.06 -0.60
N LEU A 14 41.88 5.05 0.25
CA LEU A 14 40.53 5.38 0.70
C LEU A 14 39.75 5.95 -0.50
N ALA A 15 39.15 5.07 -1.28
CA ALA A 15 38.16 5.45 -2.28
C ALA A 15 36.87 5.83 -1.55
N SER A 16 36.67 7.14 -1.33
CA SER A 16 35.38 7.67 -0.88
C SER A 16 34.33 7.37 -1.95
N LEU A 17 33.42 6.44 -1.68
CA LEU A 17 32.21 6.24 -2.49
C LEU A 17 31.31 7.47 -2.31
N ALA A 18 31.46 8.47 -3.18
CA ALA A 18 30.42 9.47 -3.35
C ALA A 18 29.23 8.78 -4.04
N LEU A 19 28.18 8.49 -3.27
CA LEU A 19 26.89 8.07 -3.81
C LEU A 19 26.42 9.15 -4.80
N PRO A 20 25.82 8.78 -5.96
CA PRO A 20 25.23 9.77 -6.83
C PRO A 20 24.10 10.47 -6.08
N VAL A 21 24.33 11.72 -5.66
CA VAL A 21 23.26 12.63 -5.27
C VAL A 21 22.38 12.77 -6.50
N SER A 22 21.18 12.21 -6.43
CA SER A 22 20.14 12.43 -7.43
C SER A 22 19.81 13.92 -7.42
N ALA A 23 20.51 14.70 -8.26
CA ALA A 23 20.18 16.07 -8.53
C ALA A 23 18.84 16.05 -9.27
N GLN A 24 17.74 16.34 -8.57
CA GLN A 24 16.44 16.50 -9.19
C GLN A 24 16.56 17.58 -10.27
N THR A 25 16.53 17.17 -11.54
CA THR A 25 16.79 18.09 -12.65
C THR A 25 15.62 19.05 -12.85
N CYS A 26 15.96 20.31 -13.11
CA CYS A 26 14.97 21.32 -13.43
C CYS A 26 14.39 21.07 -14.82
N ALA A 27 13.10 20.76 -14.91
CA ALA A 27 12.46 20.52 -16.21
C ALA A 27 11.93 21.80 -16.84
N THR A 28 11.48 22.77 -16.05
CA THR A 28 10.93 24.04 -16.54
C THR A 28 11.07 25.12 -15.48
N GLN A 29 11.22 26.38 -15.90
CA GLN A 29 11.16 27.53 -15.00
C GLN A 29 9.77 28.17 -15.01
N HIS A 30 9.30 28.59 -13.84
CA HIS A 30 8.02 29.27 -13.67
C HIS A 30 8.20 30.57 -12.87
N THR A 31 7.85 31.70 -13.46
CA THR A 31 7.79 32.98 -12.75
C THR A 31 6.45 33.10 -12.03
N VAL A 32 6.51 33.12 -10.70
CA VAL A 32 5.35 33.25 -9.80
C VAL A 32 4.64 34.56 -10.08
N LYS A 33 3.33 34.51 -10.35
CA LYS A 33 2.48 35.70 -10.48
C LYS A 33 2.05 36.20 -9.11
N LEU A 34 1.65 37.48 -9.04
CA LEU A 34 1.14 38.07 -7.81
C LEU A 34 -0.08 37.26 -7.30
N GLY A 35 0.01 36.77 -6.07
CA GLY A 35 -1.05 35.97 -5.43
C GLY A 35 -1.07 34.48 -5.78
N GLU A 36 -0.12 33.96 -6.56
CA GLU A 36 0.05 32.52 -6.74
C GLU A 36 0.68 31.85 -5.50
N ASN A 37 0.42 30.55 -5.35
CA ASN A 37 1.03 29.70 -4.33
C ASN A 37 1.53 28.39 -4.94
N LEU A 38 2.41 27.67 -4.24
CA LEU A 38 3.01 26.43 -4.76
C LEU A 38 1.97 25.35 -5.07
N PHE A 39 0.83 25.34 -4.38
CA PHE A 39 -0.25 24.38 -4.65
C PHE A 39 -0.84 24.58 -6.05
N ARG A 40 -1.24 25.81 -6.41
CA ARG A 40 -1.80 26.12 -7.73
C ARG A 40 -0.77 25.94 -8.85
N ILE A 41 0.49 26.28 -8.58
CA ILE A 41 1.59 26.06 -9.51
C ILE A 41 1.80 24.55 -9.73
N GLY A 42 1.80 23.76 -8.66
CA GLY A 42 1.89 22.30 -8.73
C GLY A 42 0.79 21.67 -9.58
N LEU A 43 -0.46 22.10 -9.39
CA LEU A 43 -1.59 21.64 -10.22
C LEU A 43 -1.40 21.97 -11.70
N LYS A 44 -0.89 23.16 -12.02
CA LYS A 44 -0.63 23.57 -13.40
C LYS A 44 0.38 22.67 -14.12
N TYR A 45 1.40 22.20 -13.40
CA TYR A 45 2.48 21.38 -13.97
C TYR A 45 2.35 19.88 -13.68
N GLY A 46 1.32 19.48 -12.92
CA GLY A 46 1.13 18.08 -12.51
C GLY A 46 2.24 17.57 -11.58
N VAL A 47 2.82 18.45 -10.76
CA VAL A 47 3.90 18.18 -9.80
C VAL A 47 3.39 18.53 -8.39
N SER A 48 3.76 17.77 -7.37
CA SER A 48 3.32 18.08 -6.00
C SER A 48 4.00 19.36 -5.48
N TRP A 49 3.29 20.17 -4.69
CA TRP A 49 3.88 21.37 -4.09
C TRP A 49 5.11 21.07 -3.20
N PRO A 50 5.20 19.94 -2.47
CA PRO A 50 6.41 19.58 -1.72
C PRO A 50 7.59 19.29 -2.64
N ASP A 51 7.38 18.64 -3.78
CA ASP A 51 8.44 18.37 -4.75
C ASP A 51 8.99 19.67 -5.36
N ILE A 52 8.10 20.64 -5.63
CA ILE A 52 8.51 21.99 -6.06
C ILE A 52 9.27 22.69 -4.94
N ALA A 53 8.79 22.65 -3.69
CA ALA A 53 9.48 23.26 -2.56
C ALA A 53 10.89 22.68 -2.38
N LYS A 54 11.02 21.35 -2.44
CA LYS A 54 12.29 20.63 -2.35
C LYS A 54 13.24 21.00 -3.49
N ALA A 55 12.76 21.03 -4.73
CA ALA A 55 13.57 21.40 -5.90
C ALA A 55 14.12 22.84 -5.82
N ASN A 56 13.46 23.71 -5.04
CA ASN A 56 13.84 25.10 -4.84
C ASN A 56 14.43 25.39 -3.46
N ASN A 57 14.73 24.35 -2.66
CA ASN A 57 15.24 24.48 -1.28
C ASN A 57 14.40 25.42 -0.40
N LEU A 58 13.07 25.40 -0.57
CA LEU A 58 12.15 26.24 0.20
C LEU A 58 11.84 25.57 1.53
N ALA A 59 12.30 26.19 2.63
CA ALA A 59 12.00 25.73 3.99
C ALA A 59 10.51 25.88 4.36
N ASP A 60 9.81 26.84 3.74
CA ASP A 60 8.38 27.05 3.88
C ASP A 60 7.77 27.32 2.50
N GLY A 61 6.93 26.39 2.05
CA GLY A 61 6.27 26.45 0.76
C GLY A 61 5.23 27.59 0.62
N ASN A 62 4.86 28.25 1.73
CA ASN A 62 3.91 29.36 1.73
C ASN A 62 4.58 30.73 1.53
N LYS A 63 5.91 30.81 1.49
CA LYS A 63 6.66 32.08 1.46
C LYS A 63 7.11 32.53 0.07
N ILE A 64 6.53 31.99 -1.01
CA ILE A 64 6.85 32.44 -2.36
C ILE A 64 6.26 33.83 -2.64
N LYS A 65 6.94 34.62 -3.47
CA LYS A 65 6.52 35.99 -3.83
C LYS A 65 6.32 36.14 -5.32
N GLY A 66 5.43 37.07 -5.72
CA GLY A 66 5.30 37.46 -7.12
C GLY A 66 6.65 37.93 -7.70
N GLY A 67 6.97 37.48 -8.91
CA GLY A 67 8.25 37.72 -9.59
C GLY A 67 9.34 36.69 -9.28
N GLN A 68 9.14 35.81 -8.28
CA GLN A 68 10.09 34.74 -7.99
C GLN A 68 10.11 33.70 -9.11
N VAL A 69 11.30 33.29 -9.54
CA VAL A 69 11.46 32.20 -10.52
C VAL A 69 11.65 30.89 -9.76
N LEU A 70 10.77 29.93 -10.01
CA LEU A 70 10.83 28.59 -9.44
C LEU A 70 11.27 27.59 -10.49
N CYS A 71 12.16 26.70 -10.09
CA CYS A 71 12.44 25.47 -10.78
C CYS A 71 11.28 24.48 -10.59
N ILE A 72 10.64 24.08 -11.67
CA ILE A 72 9.65 23.01 -11.68
C ILE A 72 10.37 21.73 -12.09
N PRO A 73 10.50 20.73 -11.20
CA PRO A 73 11.16 19.48 -11.55
C PRO A 73 10.34 18.72 -12.60
N ALA A 74 10.97 17.78 -13.29
CA ALA A 74 10.24 16.87 -14.16
C ALA A 74 9.13 16.20 -13.34
N LYS A 75 7.95 16.04 -13.94
CA LYS A 75 6.89 15.22 -13.36
C LYS A 75 7.47 13.83 -13.16
N THR A 76 7.85 13.51 -11.94
CA THR A 76 8.02 12.12 -11.56
C THR A 76 6.62 11.55 -11.61
N THR A 77 6.41 10.51 -12.40
CA THR A 77 5.29 9.60 -12.17
C THR A 77 5.54 8.86 -10.87
N SER A 78 5.67 9.59 -9.76
CA SER A 78 5.39 9.05 -8.44
C SER A 78 3.94 8.56 -8.55
N PRO A 79 3.64 7.30 -8.21
CA PRO A 79 2.28 6.81 -8.26
C PRO A 79 1.44 7.73 -7.40
N VAL A 80 0.68 8.60 -8.06
CA VAL A 80 -0.35 9.39 -7.42
C VAL A 80 -1.32 8.34 -6.96
N ILE A 81 -1.34 8.07 -5.66
CA ILE A 81 -2.44 7.36 -5.02
C ILE A 81 -3.62 8.31 -5.14
N SER A 82 -4.21 8.38 -6.33
CA SER A 82 -5.57 8.87 -6.50
C SER A 82 -6.37 8.06 -5.48
N PRO A 83 -7.23 8.67 -4.64
CA PRO A 83 -8.15 7.87 -3.86
C PRO A 83 -8.96 7.07 -4.89
N SER A 84 -8.57 5.81 -5.09
CA SER A 84 -9.36 4.86 -5.85
C SER A 84 -10.75 4.96 -5.24
N PRO A 85 -11.83 5.08 -6.04
CA PRO A 85 -13.19 5.07 -5.48
C PRO A 85 -13.21 3.94 -4.45
N THR A 86 -13.61 4.24 -3.21
CA THR A 86 -13.52 3.29 -2.10
C THR A 86 -14.30 2.05 -2.50
N VAL A 87 -13.59 1.05 -3.00
CA VAL A 87 -14.21 -0.18 -3.48
C VAL A 87 -14.65 -0.90 -2.21
N ILE A 88 -15.95 -1.15 -2.08
CA ILE A 88 -16.50 -1.86 -0.93
C ILE A 88 -16.44 -3.35 -1.26
N PRO A 89 -15.52 -4.12 -0.66
CA PRO A 89 -15.44 -5.55 -0.90
C PRO A 89 -16.68 -6.25 -0.33
N THR A 90 -17.18 -7.23 -1.05
CA THR A 90 -18.27 -8.11 -0.58
C THR A 90 -17.95 -9.56 -0.93
N PHE A 91 -18.60 -10.51 -0.26
CA PHE A 91 -18.53 -11.91 -0.65
C PHE A 91 -19.79 -12.66 -0.28
N THR A 92 -20.02 -13.76 -0.97
CA THR A 92 -21.10 -14.71 -0.72
C THR A 92 -20.54 -16.05 -0.27
N ILE A 93 -21.33 -16.79 0.51
CA ILE A 93 -20.99 -18.16 0.90
C ILE A 93 -21.57 -19.09 -0.17
N THR A 94 -20.71 -19.83 -0.86
CA THR A 94 -21.11 -20.70 -1.98
C THR A 94 -21.08 -22.18 -1.64
N GLY A 95 -20.41 -22.58 -0.55
CA GLY A 95 -20.48 -23.95 -0.05
C GLY A 95 -20.09 -24.06 1.42
N VAL A 96 -20.70 -25.02 2.13
CA VAL A 96 -20.38 -25.32 3.53
C VAL A 96 -20.32 -26.83 3.73
N VAL A 97 -19.20 -27.32 4.24
CA VAL A 97 -19.05 -28.68 4.76
C VAL A 97 -19.04 -28.57 6.28
N ARG A 98 -20.07 -29.14 6.93
CA ARG A 98 -20.26 -29.00 8.38
C ARG A 98 -18.98 -29.32 9.15
N ASP A 99 -18.62 -28.41 10.06
CA ASP A 99 -17.48 -28.50 10.98
C ASP A 99 -16.10 -28.60 10.31
N GLN A 100 -16.04 -28.43 8.98
CA GLN A 100 -14.82 -28.62 8.21
C GLN A 100 -14.44 -27.35 7.46
N THR A 101 -15.20 -26.97 6.44
CA THR A 101 -14.81 -25.90 5.53
C THR A 101 -15.99 -25.07 5.05
N ILE A 102 -15.68 -23.86 4.62
CA ILE A 102 -16.56 -23.06 3.78
C ILE A 102 -15.86 -22.70 2.48
N THR A 103 -16.64 -22.44 1.44
CA THR A 103 -16.18 -21.80 0.20
C THR A 103 -16.91 -20.48 0.01
N ILE A 104 -16.17 -19.45 -0.37
CA ILE A 104 -16.71 -18.11 -0.65
C ILE A 104 -16.44 -17.70 -2.09
N GLN A 105 -17.30 -16.83 -2.62
CA GLN A 105 -17.05 -16.08 -3.85
C GLN A 105 -17.01 -14.59 -3.52
N THR A 106 -15.87 -13.95 -3.75
CA THR A 106 -15.68 -12.51 -3.50
C THR A 106 -16.13 -11.66 -4.67
N SER A 107 -16.34 -10.36 -4.41
CA SER A 107 -16.59 -9.32 -5.39
C SER A 107 -15.96 -8.02 -4.91
N ASN A 108 -15.44 -7.21 -5.84
CA ASN A 108 -14.93 -5.87 -5.57
C ASN A 108 -13.79 -5.85 -4.52
N PHE A 109 -12.98 -6.91 -4.40
CA PHE A 109 -11.81 -6.86 -3.53
C PHE A 109 -10.70 -6.00 -4.14
N PRO A 110 -10.05 -5.11 -3.38
CA PRO A 110 -8.91 -4.34 -3.88
C PRO A 110 -7.73 -5.27 -4.19
N ALA A 111 -6.98 -4.97 -5.25
CA ALA A 111 -5.79 -5.71 -5.65
C ALA A 111 -4.62 -5.53 -4.66
N ASN A 112 -3.73 -6.51 -4.61
CA ASN A 112 -2.47 -6.51 -3.84
C ASN A 112 -2.66 -6.23 -2.34
N GLN A 113 -3.72 -6.80 -1.77
CA GLN A 113 -4.06 -6.62 -0.36
C GLN A 113 -4.09 -7.97 0.35
N LYS A 114 -3.56 -7.98 1.58
CA LYS A 114 -3.65 -9.15 2.46
C LYS A 114 -4.83 -8.99 3.39
N PHE A 115 -5.68 -10.02 3.43
CA PHE A 115 -6.84 -10.08 4.29
C PHE A 115 -6.67 -11.18 5.33
N ASP A 116 -6.73 -10.79 6.60
CA ASP A 116 -6.88 -11.74 7.69
C ASP A 116 -8.31 -12.27 7.68
N VAL A 117 -8.42 -13.59 7.59
CA VAL A 117 -9.68 -14.33 7.58
C VAL A 117 -9.97 -14.74 9.02
N LEU A 118 -11.00 -14.14 9.60
CA LEU A 118 -11.40 -14.34 10.98
C LEU A 118 -12.76 -15.01 11.00
N MET A 119 -12.95 -15.96 11.91
CA MET A 119 -14.26 -16.56 12.18
C MET A 119 -14.61 -16.41 13.66
N GLY A 120 -15.88 -16.19 13.96
CA GLY A 120 -16.35 -16.01 15.33
C GLY A 120 -17.83 -16.34 15.51
N PRO A 121 -18.37 -16.17 16.74
CA PRO A 121 -19.79 -16.34 17.01
C PRO A 121 -20.65 -15.46 16.10
N ILE A 122 -21.85 -15.92 15.76
CA ILE A 122 -22.85 -15.13 15.05
C ILE A 122 -23.13 -13.79 15.76
N GLY A 123 -23.39 -12.71 15.00
CA GLY A 123 -23.62 -11.37 15.52
C GLY A 123 -22.36 -10.54 15.79
N THR A 124 -21.16 -11.15 15.77
CA THR A 124 -19.89 -10.44 15.98
C THR A 124 -19.31 -9.79 14.72
N HIS A 125 -19.88 -10.10 13.55
CA HIS A 125 -19.30 -9.77 12.24
C HIS A 125 -17.85 -10.27 12.08
N GLY A 126 -17.45 -11.32 12.82
CA GLY A 126 -16.08 -11.85 12.86
C GLY A 126 -15.04 -10.91 13.50
N VAL A 127 -15.47 -9.81 14.14
CA VAL A 127 -14.57 -8.91 14.88
C VAL A 127 -13.99 -9.65 16.08
N ASN A 128 -12.66 -9.55 16.27
CA ASN A 128 -11.91 -10.29 17.30
C ASN A 128 -12.13 -11.81 17.26
N GLY A 129 -12.50 -12.35 16.09
CA GLY A 129 -12.64 -13.79 15.88
C GLY A 129 -11.30 -14.52 15.85
N THR A 130 -11.38 -15.84 15.78
CA THR A 130 -10.22 -16.71 15.57
C THR A 130 -9.68 -16.50 14.16
N LYS A 131 -8.41 -16.12 14.04
CA LYS A 131 -7.73 -16.02 12.75
C LYS A 131 -7.53 -17.42 12.17
N VAL A 132 -8.22 -17.69 11.08
CA VAL A 132 -8.15 -18.96 10.34
C VAL A 132 -6.92 -18.97 9.43
N THR A 133 -6.69 -17.89 8.70
CA THR A 133 -5.57 -17.74 7.76
C THR A 133 -5.42 -16.28 7.32
N THR A 134 -4.50 -16.02 6.41
CA THR A 134 -4.40 -14.77 5.63
C THR A 134 -4.53 -15.11 4.14
N THR A 135 -5.33 -14.34 3.40
CA THR A 135 -5.52 -14.48 1.94
C THR A 135 -4.99 -13.25 1.22
N ASP A 136 -4.24 -13.46 0.14
CA ASP A 136 -3.84 -12.39 -0.77
C ASP A 136 -4.91 -12.21 -1.85
N SER A 137 -5.35 -10.98 -2.09
CA SER A 137 -6.35 -10.68 -3.11
C SER A 137 -5.77 -10.68 -4.54
N GLY A 138 -4.45 -10.72 -4.70
CA GLY A 138 -3.79 -10.77 -6.01
C GLY A 138 -4.24 -9.63 -6.91
N ALA A 139 -4.84 -9.95 -8.06
CA ALA A 139 -5.38 -8.95 -8.99
C ALA A 139 -6.62 -8.19 -8.47
N GLY A 140 -7.20 -8.61 -7.34
CA GLY A 140 -8.45 -8.06 -6.81
C GLY A 140 -9.69 -8.56 -7.56
N GLY A 141 -10.79 -7.84 -7.43
CA GLY A 141 -12.06 -8.18 -8.06
C GLY A 141 -12.74 -9.37 -7.39
N SER A 142 -13.01 -10.40 -8.18
CA SER A 142 -13.76 -11.59 -7.76
C SER A 142 -12.86 -12.82 -7.82
N PHE A 143 -12.82 -13.59 -6.74
CA PHE A 143 -12.10 -14.86 -6.64
C PHE A 143 -12.83 -15.82 -5.70
N THR A 144 -12.58 -17.12 -5.88
CA THR A 144 -13.10 -18.18 -5.02
C THR A 144 -12.04 -18.59 -4.00
N ALA A 145 -12.42 -18.80 -2.74
CA ALA A 145 -11.51 -19.29 -1.71
C ALA A 145 -12.23 -20.23 -0.73
N THR A 146 -11.49 -21.23 -0.24
CA THR A 146 -11.98 -22.20 0.74
C THR A 146 -11.21 -22.05 2.05
N TYR A 147 -11.93 -22.02 3.17
CA TYR A 147 -11.36 -21.81 4.50
C TYR A 147 -11.84 -22.87 5.48
N ASN A 148 -10.94 -23.32 6.35
CA ASN A 148 -11.27 -24.26 7.41
C ASN A 148 -12.06 -23.56 8.54
N ILE A 149 -13.08 -24.23 9.05
CA ILE A 149 -13.77 -23.81 10.28
C ILE A 149 -12.85 -24.15 11.47
N PRO A 150 -12.48 -23.17 12.32
CA PRO A 150 -11.55 -23.42 13.41
C PRO A 150 -12.19 -24.30 14.49
N ALA A 151 -11.37 -25.09 15.18
CA ALA A 151 -11.84 -26.15 16.08
C ALA A 151 -12.79 -25.64 17.18
N ASN A 152 -12.55 -24.43 17.70
CA ASN A 152 -13.35 -23.79 18.74
C ASN A 152 -14.77 -23.37 18.27
N LEU A 153 -15.05 -23.41 16.97
CA LEU A 153 -16.36 -23.08 16.40
C LEU A 153 -17.08 -24.30 15.80
N ARG A 154 -16.47 -25.49 15.84
CA ARG A 154 -17.14 -26.73 15.44
C ARG A 154 -18.32 -27.01 16.39
N GLY A 155 -19.42 -27.49 15.83
CA GLY A 155 -20.68 -27.72 16.54
C GLY A 155 -21.59 -26.48 16.63
N ALA A 156 -21.06 -25.26 16.45
CA ALA A 156 -21.88 -24.06 16.41
C ALA A 156 -22.88 -24.12 15.24
N ALA A 157 -24.12 -23.67 15.45
CA ALA A 157 -25.15 -23.70 14.41
C ALA A 157 -24.93 -22.64 13.32
N GLN A 158 -24.41 -21.47 13.71
CA GLN A 158 -24.12 -20.35 12.83
C GLN A 158 -22.79 -19.72 13.22
N ILE A 159 -22.05 -19.27 12.21
CA ILE A 159 -20.71 -18.71 12.38
C ILE A 159 -20.62 -17.42 11.55
N ALA A 160 -20.03 -16.37 12.13
CA ALA A 160 -19.66 -15.17 11.41
C ALA A 160 -18.26 -15.32 10.81
N ILE A 161 -18.04 -14.79 9.61
CA ILE A 161 -16.74 -14.70 8.96
C ILE A 161 -16.46 -13.27 8.54
N ARG A 162 -15.19 -12.85 8.67
CA ARG A 162 -14.67 -11.55 8.28
C ARG A 162 -13.38 -11.70 7.50
N LEU A 163 -13.26 -10.96 6.41
CA LEU A 163 -11.98 -10.71 5.75
C LEU A 163 -11.62 -9.25 6.06
N GLN A 164 -10.48 -8.99 6.69
CA GLN A 164 -10.04 -7.63 7.01
C GLN A 164 -8.57 -7.38 6.63
N SER A 165 -8.27 -6.20 6.08
CA SER A 165 -6.92 -5.75 5.77
C SER A 165 -6.49 -4.63 6.73
N THR A 166 -5.18 -4.52 6.97
CA THR A 166 -4.57 -3.39 7.68
C THR A 166 -4.77 -2.05 6.97
N SER A 167 -5.06 -2.08 5.67
CA SER A 167 -5.41 -0.90 4.86
C SER A 167 -6.86 -0.41 5.08
N GLY A 168 -7.59 -0.99 6.04
CA GLY A 168 -8.94 -0.56 6.41
C GLY A 168 -10.09 -1.20 5.63
N TYR A 169 -9.80 -2.01 4.60
CA TYR A 169 -10.82 -2.77 3.89
C TYR A 169 -11.32 -3.94 4.74
N PHE A 170 -12.63 -4.15 4.76
CA PHE A 170 -13.21 -5.35 5.34
C PHE A 170 -14.50 -5.75 4.65
N ALA A 171 -14.77 -7.04 4.65
CA ALA A 171 -16.06 -7.63 4.29
C ALA A 171 -16.41 -8.65 5.37
N TYR A 172 -17.71 -8.83 5.65
CA TYR A 172 -18.16 -9.86 6.57
C TYR A 172 -19.45 -10.48 6.05
N ASN A 173 -19.69 -11.71 6.50
CA ASN A 173 -20.94 -12.43 6.27
C ASN A 173 -21.11 -13.45 7.40
N TRP A 174 -22.18 -14.23 7.36
CA TRP A 174 -22.37 -15.37 8.24
C TRP A 174 -22.92 -16.55 7.46
N PHE A 175 -22.80 -17.75 8.02
CA PHE A 175 -23.32 -18.97 7.42
C PHE A 175 -23.91 -19.90 8.47
N HIS A 176 -24.87 -20.73 8.05
CA HIS A 176 -25.26 -21.91 8.81
C HIS A 176 -24.18 -22.97 8.66
N ASN A 177 -23.68 -23.49 9.77
CA ASN A 177 -22.70 -24.58 9.79
C ASN A 177 -23.41 -25.93 9.65
N ASN A 178 -24.11 -26.10 8.53
CA ASN A 178 -24.70 -27.34 8.09
C ASN A 178 -24.10 -27.69 6.73
N SER A 179 -24.08 -28.98 6.39
CA SER A 179 -23.60 -29.39 5.07
C SER A 179 -24.58 -28.90 4.02
N THR A 180 -24.16 -27.97 3.18
CA THR A 180 -24.92 -27.52 2.03
C THR A 180 -24.34 -28.19 0.80
N ILE A 181 -25.07 -29.19 0.29
CA ILE A 181 -24.83 -29.79 -1.01
C ILE A 181 -25.70 -28.97 -1.97
N ARG A 182 -25.12 -28.00 -2.68
CA ARG A 182 -25.79 -27.34 -3.80
C ARG A 182 -25.03 -27.62 -5.08
#